data_AF-A0AAD3XWW9-F1
#
_entry.id   AF-A0AAD3XWW9-F1
#
_cell.length_a   1.000
_cell.length_b   1.000
_cell.length_c   1.000
_cell.angle_alpha   90.00
_cell.angle_beta   90.00
_cell.angle_gamma   90.00
#
_symmetry.space_group_name_H-M   'P 1'
#
loop_
_entity.id
_entity.type
_entity.pdbx_description
1 polymer ?
#
loop_
_entity_poly.entity_id
_entity_poly.type
_entity_poly.pdbx_seq_one_letter_code
_entity_poly.pdbx_strand_id
1 'polypeptide(L)'
;MLLGQIKLKRIVSLSPEEMASDRGRAENQQIKEKALFECERRGPPKATTDQFKCGSCKQWKCTYYQLQTRSADEPMTTFETCVNCNNHWKFC
;
A
#
# COMPACT_ATOMS: atom_id res chain seq x y z
N MET A 1 -4.52 -24.50 -34.28
CA MET A 1 -5.77 -25.27 -34.05
C MET A 1 -5.74 -26.68 -34.69
N LEU A 2 -4.60 -27.35 -34.77
CA LEU A 2 -4.47 -28.60 -35.55
C LEU A 2 -4.58 -29.91 -34.74
N LEU A 3 -4.99 -29.86 -33.46
CA LEU A 3 -4.99 -31.04 -32.58
C LEU A 3 -6.32 -31.35 -31.88
N GLY A 4 -7.45 -30.72 -32.26
CA GLY A 4 -8.77 -31.10 -31.74
C GLY A 4 -8.97 -30.91 -30.22
N GLN A 5 -8.08 -30.20 -29.54
CA GLN A 5 -8.05 -30.08 -28.07
C GLN A 5 -9.21 -29.26 -27.49
N ILE A 6 -9.93 -28.49 -28.32
CA ILE A 6 -11.04 -27.64 -27.88
C ILE A 6 -12.20 -27.79 -28.86
N LYS A 7 -13.38 -28.21 -28.36
CA LYS A 7 -14.61 -28.32 -29.15
C LYS A 7 -15.06 -26.94 -29.65
N LEU A 8 -15.56 -26.81 -30.89
CA LEU A 8 -16.01 -25.54 -31.47
C LEU A 8 -17.00 -24.78 -30.57
N LYS A 9 -17.98 -25.48 -29.99
CA LYS A 9 -18.96 -24.89 -29.05
C LYS A 9 -18.30 -24.23 -27.84
N ARG A 10 -17.16 -24.75 -27.38
CA ARG A 10 -16.42 -24.23 -26.22
C ARG A 10 -15.63 -22.99 -26.57
N ILE A 11 -15.10 -22.88 -27.80
CA ILE A 11 -14.31 -21.72 -28.23
C ILE A 11 -15.14 -20.42 -28.15
N VAL A 12 -16.42 -20.49 -28.53
CA VAL A 12 -17.34 -19.33 -28.50
C VAL A 12 -17.59 -18.83 -27.07
N SER A 13 -17.49 -19.71 -26.08
CA SER A 13 -17.75 -19.39 -24.67
C SER A 13 -16.50 -19.26 -23.81
N LEU A 14 -15.29 -19.32 -24.39
CA LEU A 14 -14.05 -19.17 -23.62
C LEU A 14 -13.89 -17.73 -23.17
N SER A 15 -13.45 -17.54 -21.92
CA SER A 15 -13.03 -16.23 -21.43
C SER A 15 -11.65 -15.85 -21.99
N PRO A 16 -11.31 -14.56 -22.13
CA PRO A 16 -10.01 -14.11 -22.64
C PRO A 16 -8.81 -14.71 -21.88
N GLU A 17 -8.99 -14.97 -20.58
CA GLU A 17 -7.97 -15.57 -19.72
C GLU A 17 -7.73 -17.04 -20.05
N GLU A 18 -8.80 -17.77 -20.33
CA GLU A 18 -8.79 -19.17 -20.75
C GLU A 18 -8.45 -19.34 -22.24
N MET A 19 -8.20 -18.27 -22.98
CA MET A 19 -7.72 -18.34 -24.36
C MET A 19 -6.20 -18.28 -24.45
N ALA A 20 -5.51 -17.89 -23.39
CA ALA A 20 -4.06 -17.85 -23.36
C ALA A 20 -3.45 -19.27 -23.50
N SER A 21 -2.20 -19.33 -23.96
CA SER A 21 -1.40 -20.56 -23.94
C SER A 21 -1.21 -21.06 -22.51
N ASP A 22 -0.93 -22.34 -22.32
CA ASP A 22 -0.75 -22.91 -20.96
C ASP A 22 0.33 -22.18 -20.16
N ARG A 23 1.43 -21.80 -20.84
CA ARG A 23 2.49 -20.97 -20.27
C ARG A 23 1.98 -19.58 -19.89
N GLY A 24 1.25 -18.91 -20.78
CA GLY A 24 0.70 -17.57 -20.52
C GLY A 24 -0.32 -17.56 -19.39
N ARG A 25 -1.13 -18.61 -19.24
CA ARG A 25 -2.06 -18.76 -18.11
C ARG A 25 -1.32 -18.84 -16.78
N ALA A 26 -0.27 -19.66 -16.71
CA ALA A 26 0.52 -19.81 -15.50
C ALA A 26 1.19 -18.49 -15.10
N GLU A 27 1.77 -17.77 -16.06
CA GLU A 27 2.38 -16.44 -15.83
C GLU A 27 1.33 -15.42 -15.35
N ASN A 28 0.18 -15.34 -16.02
CA ASN A 28 -0.91 -14.44 -15.64
C ASN A 28 -1.47 -14.75 -14.25
N GLN A 29 -1.60 -16.04 -13.90
CA GLN A 29 -2.07 -16.45 -12.59
C GLN A 29 -1.08 -16.04 -11.50
N GLN A 30 0.22 -16.21 -11.71
CA GLN A 30 1.25 -15.74 -10.78
C GLN A 30 1.24 -14.22 -10.62
N ILE A 31 1.05 -13.46 -11.71
CA ILE A 31 0.97 -12.00 -11.66
C ILE A 31 -0.24 -11.57 -10.82
N LYS A 32 -1.40 -12.20 -11.02
CA LYS A 32 -2.62 -11.94 -10.25
C LYS A 32 -2.44 -12.23 -8.77
N GLU A 33 -1.89 -13.39 -8.44
CA GLU A 33 -1.62 -13.78 -7.04
C GLU A 33 -0.66 -12.80 -6.36
N LYS A 34 0.42 -12.39 -7.04
CA LYS A 34 1.36 -11.38 -6.53
C LYS A 34 0.69 -10.02 -6.33
N ALA A 35 -0.11 -9.57 -7.29
CA ALA A 35 -0.80 -8.29 -7.20
C ALA A 35 -1.79 -8.26 -6.01
N LEU A 36 -2.58 -9.32 -5.84
CA LEU A 36 -3.50 -9.45 -4.70
C LEU A 36 -2.73 -9.40 -3.36
N PHE A 37 -1.66 -10.17 -3.26
CA PHE A 37 -0.83 -10.24 -2.05
C PHE A 37 -0.16 -8.89 -1.70
N GLU A 38 0.29 -8.14 -2.70
CA GLU A 38 0.88 -6.81 -2.49
C GLU A 38 -0.16 -5.78 -2.05
N CYS A 39 -1.38 -5.84 -2.60
CA CYS A 39 -2.49 -4.96 -2.22
C CYS A 39 -2.93 -5.18 -0.75
N GLU A 40 -2.99 -6.43 -0.28
CA GLU A 40 -3.41 -6.73 1.10
C GLU A 40 -2.40 -6.27 2.15
N ARG A 41 -1.09 -6.28 1.84
CA ARG A 41 -0.05 -5.96 2.82
C ARG A 41 0.24 -4.48 2.99
N ARG A 42 0.05 -3.66 1.94
CA ARG A 42 0.48 -2.26 1.96
C ARG A 42 -0.69 -1.35 2.33
N GLY A 43 -0.91 -1.13 3.63
CA GLY A 43 -1.64 0.06 4.08
C GLY A 43 -1.01 1.34 3.51
N PRO A 44 -1.75 2.45 3.40
CA PRO A 44 -1.22 3.67 2.80
C PRO A 44 0.11 4.04 3.47
N PRO A 45 1.17 4.33 2.69
CA PRO A 45 2.46 4.67 3.27
C PRO A 45 2.29 5.90 4.16
N LYS A 46 2.34 5.70 5.48
CA LYS A 46 2.35 6.82 6.42
C LYS A 46 3.71 7.49 6.26
N ALA A 47 3.70 8.77 5.87
CA ALA A 47 4.92 9.56 5.77
C ALA A 47 5.59 9.62 7.15
N THR A 48 6.67 8.87 7.33
CA THR A 48 7.42 8.82 8.59
C THR A 48 8.70 9.62 8.48
N THR A 49 9.05 10.33 9.55
CA THR A 49 10.21 11.21 9.61
C THR A 49 11.07 10.77 10.78
N ASP A 50 12.39 10.75 10.59
CA ASP A 50 13.37 10.39 11.63
C ASP A 50 13.87 11.63 12.39
N GLN A 51 13.09 12.72 12.39
CA GLN A 51 13.46 13.96 13.09
C GLN A 51 13.11 13.91 14.58
N PHE A 52 12.14 13.08 14.96
CA PHE A 52 11.59 13.03 16.31
C PHE A 52 11.67 11.63 16.90
N LYS A 53 12.21 11.52 18.11
CA LYS A 53 12.24 10.27 18.89
C LYS A 53 11.05 10.22 19.84
N CYS A 54 10.25 9.17 19.76
CA CYS A 54 9.13 8.97 20.67
C CYS A 54 9.63 8.70 22.11
N GLY A 55 9.09 9.42 23.09
CA GLY A 55 9.43 9.19 24.51
C GLY A 55 8.98 7.82 25.04
N SER A 56 7.83 7.32 24.58
CA SER A 56 7.24 6.07 25.08
C SER A 56 7.94 4.81 24.54
N CYS A 57 8.09 4.70 23.21
CA CYS A 57 8.67 3.51 22.58
C CYS A 57 10.12 3.69 22.13
N LYS A 58 10.70 4.89 22.28
CA LYS A 58 12.09 5.23 21.91
C LYS A 58 12.44 5.04 20.43
N GLN A 59 11.45 4.82 19.56
CA GLN A 59 11.65 4.74 18.12
C GLN A 59 11.59 6.12 17.47
N TRP A 60 12.24 6.24 16.31
CA TRP A 60 12.33 7.48 15.53
C TRP A 60 11.26 7.60 14.45
N LYS A 61 10.31 6.67 14.40
CA LYS A 61 9.25 6.65 13.38
C LYS A 61 8.05 7.48 13.83
N CYS A 62 8.05 8.77 13.47
CA CYS A 62 6.97 9.70 13.80
C CYS A 62 6.40 10.36 12.54
N THR A 63 5.11 10.68 12.56
CA THR A 63 4.45 11.56 11.58
C THR A 63 4.26 12.92 12.24
N TYR A 64 4.47 14.01 11.51
CA TYR A 64 4.17 15.35 12.03
C TYR A 64 3.34 16.17 11.04
N TYR A 65 2.60 17.13 11.57
CA TYR A 65 1.98 18.19 10.78
C TYR A 65 2.08 19.50 11.56
N GLN A 66 2.07 20.61 10.84
CA GLN A 66 2.20 21.93 11.42
C GLN A 66 0.88 22.67 11.28
N LEU A 67 0.44 23.27 12.38
CA LEU A 67 -0.80 24.05 12.42
C LEU A 67 -0.53 25.34 13.19
N GLN A 68 -0.91 26.47 12.61
CA GLN A 68 -0.88 27.74 13.30
C GLN A 68 -2.07 27.82 14.27
N THR A 69 -1.83 27.60 15.55
CA THR A 69 -2.86 27.68 16.60
C THR A 69 -2.81 28.97 17.42
N ARG A 70 -1.85 29.87 17.11
CA ARG A 70 -1.57 31.08 17.88
C ARG A 70 -1.50 32.31 16.97
N SER A 71 -1.42 33.49 17.57
CA SER A 71 -1.27 34.78 16.89
C SER A 71 -0.17 34.75 15.82
N ALA A 72 -0.29 35.59 14.79
CA ALA A 72 0.62 35.60 13.65
C ALA A 72 2.09 35.89 14.00
N ASP A 73 2.34 36.48 15.17
CA ASP A 73 3.68 36.78 15.68
C ASP A 73 4.38 35.57 16.33
N GLU A 74 3.64 34.48 16.60
CA GLU A 74 4.19 33.26 17.17
C GLU A 74 4.41 32.19 16.08
N PRO A 75 5.48 31.38 16.19
CA PRO A 75 5.76 30.32 15.23
C PRO A 75 4.64 29.26 15.23
N MET A 76 4.52 28.53 14.12
CA MET A 76 3.56 27.44 14.00
C MET A 76 3.82 26.34 15.04
N THR A 77 2.75 25.73 15.54
CA THR A 77 2.86 24.58 16.45
C THR A 77 2.98 23.30 15.63
N THR A 78 3.96 22.46 15.96
CA THR A 78 4.13 21.15 15.34
C THR A 78 3.44 20.09 16.19
N PHE A 79 2.67 19.22 15.55
CA PHE A 79 1.96 18.12 16.18
C PHE A 79 2.57 16.81 15.70
N GLU A 80 3.11 16.03 16.62
CA GLU A 80 3.76 14.76 16.32
C GLU A 80 2.88 13.58 16.76
N THR A 81 2.93 12.49 16.00
CA THR A 81 2.30 11.22 16.35
C THR A 81 3.27 10.08 16.05
N CYS A 82 3.51 9.22 17.05
CA CYS A 82 4.35 8.06 16.87
C CYS A 82 3.61 6.98 16.08
N VAL A 83 4.23 6.45 15.02
CA VAL A 83 3.59 5.43 14.18
C VAL A 83 3.48 4.08 14.86
N ASN A 84 4.36 3.79 15.82
CA ASN A 84 4.43 2.48 16.48
C ASN A 84 3.53 2.36 17.71
N CYS A 85 3.55 3.36 18.60
CA CYS A 85 2.75 3.33 19.84
C CYS A 85 1.56 4.28 19.84
N ASN A 86 1.35 5.01 18.73
CA ASN A 86 0.27 5.98 18.57
C ASN A 86 0.26 7.09 19.63
N ASN A 87 1.39 7.36 20.29
CA ASN A 87 1.52 8.49 21.22
C ASN A 87 1.50 9.82 20.45
N HIS A 88 0.80 10.83 20.98
CA HIS A 88 0.68 12.15 20.38
C HIS A 88 1.18 13.23 21.35
N TRP A 89 1.95 14.18 20.84
CA TRP A 89 2.41 15.33 21.62
C TRP A 89 2.53 16.57 20.72
N LYS A 90 2.85 17.70 21.34
CA LYS A 90 3.00 18.99 20.66
C LYS A 90 4.42 19.49 20.88
N PHE A 91 5.06 19.98 19.83
CA PHE A 91 6.32 20.71 19.88
C PHE A 91 6.03 22.19 19.57
N CYS A 92 6.37 23.06 20.52
CA CYS A 92 6.14 24.51 20.46
C CYS A 92 7.44 25.25 20.18
#